data_AF-A0A2M8TEW1-F1
#
_entry.id   AF-A0A2M8TEW1-F1
#
_cell.length_a   1.000
_cell.length_b   1.000
_cell.length_c   1.000
_cell.angle_alpha   90.00
_cell.angle_beta   90.00
_cell.angle_gamma   90.00
#
_symmetry.space_group_name_H-M   'P 1'
#
loop_
_entity.id
_entity.type
_entity.pdbx_description
1 polymer ?
#
loop_
_entity_poly.entity_id
_entity_poly.type
_entity_poly.pdbx_seq_one_letter_code
_entity_poly.pdbx_strand_id
1 'polypeptide(L)'
;MCVGLDIYKYNKVQTYKSLVNAANEDMYSEKYDQAKALFNQALSYKNDSLVQKDIKLAPKLKSIKNIYDEAIKHLDAILKVDDTNEDAKRLKKTYSSNIQLEKNKSAQSTEAQKETNQQNNINSSFTPDQAVQLARQYYFKQLNESPDDGIAGYFGKWENKDGKTYAWVHLYSVAAASNGGSGTVCNIEIAKDGSTITP
;
A
#
# COMPACT_ATOMS: atom_id res chain seq x y z
N MET A 1 21.69 7.17 -18.73
CA MET A 1 21.91 7.82 -17.41
C MET A 1 20.88 8.94 -17.26
N CYS A 2 19.77 8.69 -16.56
CA CYS A 2 18.67 9.65 -16.31
C CYS A 2 18.74 10.05 -14.84
N VAL A 3 19.09 11.30 -14.51
CA VAL A 3 19.41 11.68 -13.12
C VAL A 3 18.88 13.05 -12.68
N GLY A 4 18.28 13.86 -13.55
CA GLY A 4 17.96 15.26 -13.21
C GLY A 4 16.55 15.50 -12.63
N LEU A 5 15.52 14.84 -13.18
CA LEU A 5 14.12 15.05 -12.79
C LEU A 5 13.56 13.92 -11.92
N ASP A 6 14.27 12.79 -11.88
CA ASP A 6 13.84 11.55 -11.24
C ASP A 6 14.01 11.60 -9.71
N ILE A 7 15.04 12.29 -9.19
CA ILE A 7 15.31 12.42 -7.74
C ILE A 7 14.21 13.21 -7.02
N TYR A 8 13.70 14.30 -7.63
CA TYR A 8 12.66 15.14 -7.03
C TYR A 8 11.31 14.41 -6.90
N LYS A 9 10.97 13.58 -7.90
CA LYS A 9 9.76 12.75 -7.87
C LYS A 9 9.89 11.57 -6.90
N TYR A 10 11.07 10.93 -6.89
CA TYR A 10 11.43 9.86 -5.94
C TYR A 10 11.25 10.29 -4.48
N ASN A 11 11.79 11.43 -4.10
CA ASN A 11 11.68 11.94 -2.73
C ASN A 11 10.22 12.17 -2.30
N LYS A 12 9.34 12.63 -3.21
CA LYS A 12 7.92 12.82 -2.91
C LYS A 12 7.17 11.51 -2.69
N VAL A 13 7.45 10.48 -3.48
CA VAL A 13 6.80 9.16 -3.35
C VAL A 13 7.25 8.43 -2.08
N GLN A 14 8.55 8.48 -1.77
CA GLN A 14 9.09 7.91 -0.53
C GLN A 14 8.53 8.64 0.70
N THR A 15 8.45 9.97 0.63
CA THR A 15 7.83 10.77 1.70
C THR A 15 6.35 10.41 1.87
N TYR A 16 5.58 10.28 0.78
CA TYR A 16 4.19 9.83 0.83
C TYR A 16 4.05 8.46 1.53
N LYS A 17 4.81 7.46 1.08
CA LYS A 17 4.75 6.10 1.64
C LYS A 17 5.12 6.08 3.13
N SER A 18 6.17 6.81 3.50
CA SER A 18 6.59 6.94 4.89
C SER A 18 5.50 7.58 5.77
N LEU A 19 4.86 8.65 5.27
CA LEU A 19 3.77 9.33 5.99
C LEU A 19 2.54 8.42 6.16
N VAL A 20 2.16 7.66 5.12
CA VAL A 20 1.03 6.72 5.21
C VAL A 20 1.34 5.58 6.18
N ASN A 21 2.56 5.04 6.15
CA ASN A 21 2.96 3.99 7.09
C ASN A 21 2.94 4.49 8.54
N ALA A 22 3.53 5.66 8.81
CA ALA A 22 3.51 6.26 10.13
C ALA A 22 2.07 6.58 10.59
N ALA A 23 1.20 7.06 9.69
CA ALA A 23 -0.20 7.30 10.00
C ALA A 23 -0.94 6.01 10.37
N ASN A 24 -0.65 4.92 9.67
CA ASN A 24 -1.21 3.59 9.98
C ASN A 24 -0.71 3.10 11.34
N GLU A 25 0.59 3.23 11.64
CA GLU A 25 1.16 2.90 12.96
C GLU A 25 0.49 3.71 14.09
N ASP A 26 0.20 4.99 13.84
CA ASP A 26 -0.54 5.83 14.78
C ASP A 26 -2.01 5.41 14.91
N MET A 27 -2.67 4.92 13.84
CA MET A 27 -4.01 4.31 13.92
C MET A 27 -3.99 3.07 14.82
N TYR A 28 -2.98 2.20 14.68
CA TYR A 28 -2.80 1.03 15.54
C TYR A 28 -2.49 1.39 16.99
N SER A 29 -1.71 2.46 17.18
CA SER A 29 -1.32 2.98 18.49
C SER A 29 -2.39 3.86 19.11
N GLU A 30 -3.59 3.94 18.52
CA GLU A 30 -4.75 4.72 18.99
C GLU A 30 -4.49 6.24 19.05
N LYS A 31 -3.46 6.71 18.35
CA LYS A 31 -3.08 8.12 18.21
C LYS A 31 -3.82 8.76 17.03
N TYR A 32 -5.15 8.69 17.04
CA TYR A 32 -5.98 9.03 15.88
C TYR A 32 -5.80 10.47 15.36
N ASP A 33 -5.52 11.44 16.22
CA ASP A 33 -5.28 12.82 15.78
C ASP A 33 -3.93 12.95 15.04
N GLN A 34 -2.89 12.23 15.49
CA GLN A 34 -1.57 12.20 14.86
C GLN A 34 -1.65 11.47 13.50
N ALA A 35 -2.33 10.33 13.47
CA ALA A 35 -2.61 9.60 12.23
C ALA A 35 -3.33 10.49 11.20
N LYS A 36 -4.38 11.19 11.61
CA LYS A 36 -5.12 12.10 10.73
C LYS A 36 -4.24 13.23 10.21
N ALA A 37 -3.34 13.79 11.03
CA ALA A 37 -2.41 14.82 10.60
C ALA A 37 -1.43 14.29 9.53
N LEU A 38 -0.86 13.10 9.76
CA LEU A 38 0.04 12.44 8.82
C LEU A 38 -0.64 12.07 7.50
N PHE A 39 -1.89 11.59 7.53
CA PHE A 39 -2.67 11.35 6.31
C PHE A 39 -2.95 12.65 5.53
N ASN A 40 -3.29 13.75 6.20
CA ASN A 40 -3.46 15.05 5.52
C ASN A 40 -2.14 15.52 4.90
N GLN A 41 -1.01 15.31 5.58
CA GLN A 41 0.31 15.61 5.03
C GLN A 41 0.60 14.74 3.79
N ALA A 42 0.27 13.46 3.83
CA ALA A 42 0.40 12.54 2.69
C ALA A 42 -0.42 13.03 1.46
N LEU A 43 -1.62 13.58 1.67
CA LEU A 43 -2.44 14.13 0.59
C LEU A 43 -1.81 15.32 -0.15
N SER A 44 -0.86 16.03 0.46
CA SER A 44 -0.10 17.10 -0.21
C SER A 44 0.86 16.57 -1.29
N TYR A 45 1.23 15.28 -1.21
CA TYR A 45 2.14 14.62 -2.13
C TYR A 45 1.38 13.83 -3.21
N LYS A 46 0.26 13.20 -2.83
CA LYS A 46 -0.58 12.40 -3.73
C LYS A 46 -2.03 12.49 -3.28
N ASN A 47 -2.93 12.86 -4.20
CA ASN A 47 -4.35 12.79 -3.94
C ASN A 47 -4.80 11.32 -4.01
N ASP A 48 -4.98 10.67 -2.86
CA ASP A 48 -5.29 9.26 -2.75
C ASP A 48 -6.66 9.05 -2.06
N SER A 49 -7.58 8.39 -2.77
CA SER A 49 -8.94 8.14 -2.27
C SER A 49 -8.97 7.22 -1.04
N LEU A 50 -7.97 6.36 -0.86
CA LEU A 50 -7.86 5.49 0.32
C LEU A 50 -7.46 6.31 1.54
N VAL A 51 -6.43 7.16 1.40
CA VAL A 51 -6.01 8.10 2.46
C VAL A 51 -7.15 9.03 2.88
N GLN A 52 -7.97 9.48 1.93
CA GLN A 52 -9.18 10.25 2.23
C GLN A 52 -10.23 9.46 3.04
N LYS A 53 -10.36 8.15 2.79
CA LYS A 53 -11.23 7.27 3.61
C LYS A 53 -10.65 7.13 5.01
N ASP A 54 -9.33 6.96 5.14
CA ASP A 54 -8.66 6.80 6.44
C ASP A 54 -8.76 8.07 7.31
N ILE A 55 -8.67 9.25 6.70
CA ILE A 55 -8.94 10.53 7.37
C ILE A 55 -10.35 10.59 7.96
N LYS A 56 -11.35 10.00 7.28
CA LYS A 56 -12.73 9.92 7.76
C LYS A 56 -12.94 8.80 8.77
N LEU A 57 -12.10 7.77 8.75
CA LEU A 57 -12.15 6.63 9.67
C LEU A 57 -11.55 6.97 11.04
N ALA A 58 -10.41 7.65 11.07
CA ALA A 58 -9.71 8.06 12.30
C ALA A 58 -10.63 8.70 13.37
N PRO A 59 -11.45 9.73 13.06
CA PRO A 59 -12.34 10.32 14.07
C PRO A 59 -13.44 9.38 14.53
N LYS A 60 -13.92 8.46 13.67
CA LYS A 60 -14.93 7.46 14.06
C LYS A 60 -14.35 6.47 15.06
N LEU A 61 -13.14 5.98 14.82
CA LEU A 61 -12.45 5.08 15.73
C LEU A 61 -12.17 5.75 17.08
N LYS A 62 -11.75 7.01 17.07
CA LYS A 62 -11.59 7.81 18.29
C LYS A 62 -12.88 7.88 19.11
N SER A 63 -14.01 8.18 18.48
CA SER A 63 -15.30 8.23 19.17
C SER A 63 -15.72 6.87 19.72
N ILE A 64 -15.57 5.80 18.93
CA ILE A 64 -15.89 4.43 19.35
C ILE A 64 -15.06 4.03 20.56
N LYS A 65 -13.75 4.34 20.56
CA LYS A 65 -12.87 4.08 21.70
C LYS A 65 -13.35 4.79 22.96
N ASN A 66 -13.65 6.09 22.87
CA ASN A 66 -14.14 6.85 24.02
C ASN A 66 -15.42 6.24 24.61
N ILE A 67 -16.36 5.81 23.75
CA ILE A 67 -17.61 5.15 24.19
C ILE A 67 -17.30 3.87 24.96
N TYR A 68 -16.39 3.03 24.46
CA TYR A 68 -16.03 1.80 25.16
C TYR A 68 -15.27 2.05 26.46
N ASP A 69 -14.36 3.03 26.49
CA ASP A 69 -13.64 3.41 27.71
C ASP A 69 -14.60 3.91 28.80
N GLU A 70 -15.59 4.73 28.42
CA GLU A 70 -16.65 5.19 29.32
C GLU A 70 -17.51 4.01 29.81
N ALA A 71 -17.92 3.11 28.92
CA ALA A 71 -18.69 1.93 29.29
C ALA A 71 -17.93 1.04 30.29
N ILE A 72 -16.63 0.81 30.08
CA ILE A 72 -15.78 0.06 31.00
C ILE A 72 -15.70 0.77 32.37
N LYS A 73 -15.56 2.09 32.39
CA LYS A 73 -15.55 2.88 33.64
C LYS A 73 -16.86 2.74 34.43
N HIS A 74 -18.01 2.73 33.75
CA HIS A 74 -19.30 2.49 34.40
C HIS A 74 -19.41 1.07 34.94
N LEU A 75 -18.96 0.07 34.18
CA LEU A 75 -18.92 -1.32 34.63
C LEU A 75 -18.00 -1.52 35.84
N ASP A 76 -16.86 -0.84 35.88
CA ASP A 76 -15.97 -0.84 37.04
C ASP A 76 -16.61 -0.21 38.28
N ALA A 77 -17.44 0.83 38.10
CA ALA A 77 -18.20 1.40 39.20
C ALA A 77 -19.26 0.41 39.73
N ILE A 78 -19.94 -0.32 38.85
CA ILE A 78 -20.90 -1.37 39.23
C ILE A 78 -20.19 -2.49 39.99
N LEU A 79 -19.07 -3.00 39.46
CA LEU A 79 -18.31 -4.11 40.07
C LEU A 79 -17.67 -3.75 41.41
N LYS A 80 -17.48 -2.45 41.71
CA LYS A 80 -17.09 -1.99 43.05
C LYS A 80 -18.22 -2.07 44.07
N VAL A 81 -19.46 -1.99 43.62
CA VAL A 81 -20.66 -2.07 44.47
C VAL A 81 -21.12 -3.52 44.61
N ASP A 82 -21.06 -4.28 43.51
CA ASP A 82 -21.43 -5.69 43.43
C ASP A 82 -20.40 -6.44 42.58
N ASP A 83 -19.41 -7.02 43.24
CA ASP A 83 -18.33 -7.78 42.59
C ASP A 83 -18.76 -9.18 42.13
N THR A 84 -19.97 -9.62 42.50
CA THR A 84 -20.57 -10.90 42.08
C THR A 84 -21.42 -10.78 40.82
N ASN A 85 -21.56 -9.56 40.28
CA ASN A 85 -22.35 -9.29 39.09
C ASN A 85 -21.73 -9.89 37.83
N GLU A 86 -22.15 -11.11 37.48
CA GLU A 86 -21.64 -11.85 36.32
C GLU A 86 -21.96 -11.18 34.98
N ASP A 87 -23.09 -10.46 34.88
CA ASP A 87 -23.46 -9.71 33.68
C ASP A 87 -22.49 -8.55 33.43
N ALA A 88 -22.14 -7.79 34.47
CA ALA A 88 -21.17 -6.71 34.38
C ALA A 88 -19.77 -7.24 34.01
N LYS A 89 -19.34 -8.38 34.57
CA LYS A 89 -18.08 -9.04 34.19
C LYS A 89 -18.09 -9.47 32.73
N ARG A 90 -19.19 -10.08 32.26
CA ARG A 90 -19.34 -10.55 30.89
C ARG A 90 -19.32 -9.38 29.90
N LEU A 91 -20.06 -8.31 30.18
CA LEU A 91 -20.07 -7.09 29.34
C LEU A 91 -18.69 -6.44 29.27
N LYS A 92 -17.98 -6.33 30.40
CA LYS A 92 -16.62 -5.77 30.45
C LYS A 92 -15.66 -6.58 29.57
N LYS A 93 -15.74 -7.92 29.63
CA LYS A 93 -14.96 -8.82 28.78
C LYS A 93 -15.31 -8.63 27.30
N THR A 94 -16.60 -8.57 26.96
CA THR A 94 -17.06 -8.36 25.58
C THR A 94 -16.57 -7.03 25.00
N TYR A 95 -16.68 -5.92 25.74
CA TYR A 95 -16.20 -4.62 25.26
C TYR A 95 -14.68 -4.58 25.10
N SER A 96 -13.94 -5.18 26.02
CA SER A 96 -12.49 -5.32 25.92
C SER A 96 -12.06 -6.13 24.68
N SER A 97 -12.81 -7.19 24.34
CA SER A 97 -12.58 -7.99 23.13
C SER A 97 -12.98 -7.26 21.84
N ASN A 98 -14.08 -6.53 21.84
CA ASN A 98 -14.54 -5.77 20.67
C ASN A 98 -13.61 -4.62 20.31
N ILE A 99 -12.99 -3.96 21.31
CA ILE A 99 -11.89 -3.00 21.07
C ILE A 99 -10.75 -3.67 20.28
N GLN A 100 -10.38 -4.91 20.61
CA GLN A 100 -9.35 -5.64 19.86
C GLN A 100 -9.80 -6.10 18.47
N LEU A 101 -11.08 -6.39 18.28
CA LEU A 101 -11.62 -6.85 17.00
C LEU A 101 -11.71 -5.70 15.98
N GLU A 102 -12.03 -4.49 16.44
CA GLU A 102 -11.98 -3.28 15.61
C GLU A 102 -10.53 -2.85 15.27
N LYS A 103 -9.53 -3.21 16.09
CA LYS A 103 -8.09 -3.11 15.73
C LYS A 103 -7.73 -3.99 14.53
N ASN A 104 -8.31 -5.18 14.45
CA ASN A 104 -7.99 -6.13 13.38
C ASN A 104 -8.72 -5.81 12.06
N LYS A 105 -9.91 -5.20 12.11
CA LYS A 105 -10.61 -4.74 10.89
C LYS A 105 -9.97 -3.53 10.24
N SER A 106 -9.36 -2.64 11.01
CA SER A 106 -8.57 -1.52 10.48
C SER A 106 -7.23 -1.98 9.90
N ALA A 107 -6.71 -3.14 10.35
CA ALA A 107 -5.56 -3.81 9.74
C ALA A 107 -5.84 -4.38 8.34
N GLN A 108 -7.04 -4.93 8.13
CA GLN A 108 -7.44 -5.55 6.86
C GLN A 108 -7.64 -4.56 5.70
N SER A 109 -7.81 -3.26 5.97
CA SER A 109 -7.68 -2.21 4.94
C SER A 109 -6.27 -2.15 4.32
N THR A 110 -5.28 -2.70 5.03
CA THR A 110 -3.86 -2.74 4.65
C THR A 110 -3.44 -4.11 4.08
N GLU A 111 -4.21 -5.18 4.33
CA GLU A 111 -3.87 -6.55 3.91
C GLU A 111 -4.43 -6.93 2.53
N ALA A 112 -5.37 -6.17 1.96
CA ALA A 112 -5.75 -6.29 0.55
C ALA A 112 -4.61 -5.91 -0.44
N GLN A 113 -3.42 -5.52 0.06
CA GLN A 113 -2.20 -5.33 -0.73
C GLN A 113 -1.08 -6.33 -0.39
N LYS A 114 -1.33 -7.34 0.48
CA LYS A 114 -0.41 -8.47 0.66
C LYS A 114 -0.74 -9.68 -0.21
N GLU A 115 -1.92 -9.73 -0.83
CA GLU A 115 -2.30 -10.75 -1.82
C GLU A 115 -2.15 -10.24 -3.26
N THR A 116 -0.92 -9.98 -3.70
CA THR A 116 -0.55 -10.15 -5.12
C THR A 116 0.89 -10.63 -5.22
N ASN A 117 1.25 -11.63 -4.41
CA ASN A 117 2.50 -12.36 -4.55
C ASN A 117 2.29 -13.83 -4.14
N GLN A 118 1.65 -14.58 -5.02
CA GLN A 118 1.92 -15.98 -5.41
C GLN A 118 0.62 -16.71 -5.78
N GLN A 119 0.24 -16.64 -7.05
CA GLN A 119 0.05 -17.86 -7.85
C GLN A 119 -0.08 -17.46 -9.33
N ASN A 120 0.80 -18.01 -10.15
CA ASN A 120 0.42 -18.68 -11.39
C ASN A 120 1.62 -19.44 -11.93
N ASN A 121 1.70 -20.70 -11.51
CA ASN A 121 2.28 -21.74 -12.34
C ASN A 121 1.25 -22.03 -13.45
N ILE A 122 1.49 -21.52 -14.66
CA ILE A 122 0.88 -22.06 -15.87
C ILE A 122 2.00 -22.21 -16.91
N ASN A 123 2.25 -23.45 -17.27
CA ASN A 123 2.99 -23.81 -18.46
C ASN A 123 2.12 -23.47 -19.68
N SER A 124 2.14 -22.21 -20.11
CA SER A 124 1.69 -21.74 -21.42
C SER A 124 2.38 -20.41 -21.73
N SER A 125 2.57 -20.11 -23.02
CA SER A 125 3.41 -19.04 -23.61
C SER A 125 3.68 -17.79 -22.75
N PHE A 126 4.94 -17.37 -22.64
CA PHE A 126 5.32 -16.06 -22.07
C PHE A 126 4.71 -14.95 -22.94
N THR A 127 3.63 -14.35 -22.45
CA THR A 127 2.83 -13.37 -23.20
C THR A 127 3.44 -11.97 -23.13
N PRO A 128 3.11 -11.08 -24.08
CA PRO A 128 3.48 -9.66 -24.01
C PRO A 128 3.14 -8.99 -22.67
N ASP A 129 1.96 -9.28 -22.11
CA ASP A 129 1.53 -8.69 -20.83
C ASP A 129 2.38 -9.18 -19.66
N GLN A 130 2.74 -10.46 -19.65
CA GLN A 130 3.66 -11.01 -18.66
C GLN A 130 5.05 -10.38 -18.77
N ALA A 131 5.53 -10.14 -19.99
CA ALA A 131 6.79 -9.43 -20.20
C ALA A 131 6.74 -7.99 -19.67
N VAL A 132 5.64 -7.27 -19.91
CA VAL A 132 5.43 -5.92 -19.37
C VAL A 132 5.41 -5.92 -17.84
N GLN A 133 4.70 -6.87 -17.23
CA GLN A 133 4.67 -7.00 -15.76
C GLN A 133 6.05 -7.31 -15.18
N LEU A 134 6.78 -8.23 -15.80
CA LEU A 134 8.12 -8.62 -15.35
C LEU A 134 9.12 -7.47 -15.51
N ALA A 135 9.04 -6.71 -16.62
CA ALA A 135 9.86 -5.52 -16.85
C ALA A 135 9.58 -4.44 -15.80
N ARG A 136 8.30 -4.21 -15.44
CA ARG A 136 7.92 -3.33 -14.32
C ARG A 136 8.52 -3.83 -13.02
N GLN A 137 8.34 -5.10 -12.66
CA GLN A 137 8.90 -5.67 -11.43
C GLN A 137 10.43 -5.51 -11.37
N TYR A 138 11.13 -5.81 -12.46
CA TYR A 138 12.58 -5.66 -12.55
C TYR A 138 13.01 -4.19 -12.38
N TYR A 139 12.32 -3.26 -13.06
CA TYR A 139 12.53 -1.82 -12.91
C TYR A 139 12.38 -1.37 -11.45
N PHE A 140 11.29 -1.74 -10.79
CA PHE A 140 11.04 -1.36 -9.39
C PHE A 140 11.98 -2.07 -8.41
N LYS A 141 12.38 -3.31 -8.68
CA LYS A 141 13.39 -4.04 -7.89
C LYS A 141 14.74 -3.33 -7.91
N GLN A 142 15.20 -2.84 -9.06
CA GLN A 142 16.44 -2.06 -9.15
C GLN A 142 16.38 -0.78 -8.32
N LEU A 143 15.18 -0.19 -8.19
CA LEU A 143 14.95 1.01 -7.39
C LEU A 143 14.72 0.70 -5.90
N ASN A 144 14.65 -0.57 -5.52
CA ASN A 144 14.22 -1.04 -4.20
C ASN A 144 12.83 -0.48 -3.82
N GLU A 145 11.94 -0.41 -4.81
CA GLU A 145 10.58 0.13 -4.71
C GLU A 145 9.52 -0.94 -4.99
N SER A 146 8.30 -0.69 -4.51
CA SER A 146 7.11 -1.46 -4.90
C SER A 146 6.54 -0.92 -6.23
N PRO A 147 5.98 -1.78 -7.11
CA PRO A 147 5.39 -1.35 -8.37
C PRO A 147 4.39 -0.21 -8.24
N ASP A 148 4.62 0.88 -8.97
CA ASP A 148 3.75 2.05 -9.05
C ASP A 148 2.83 1.97 -10.29
N ASP A 149 1.55 2.27 -10.10
CA ASP A 149 0.53 2.41 -11.15
C ASP A 149 0.81 3.60 -12.09
N GLY A 150 1.67 4.53 -11.67
CA GLY A 150 2.12 5.66 -12.48
C GLY A 150 3.06 5.29 -13.63
N ILE A 151 3.59 4.06 -13.64
CA ILE A 151 4.45 3.52 -14.70
C ILE A 151 3.68 2.47 -15.49
N ALA A 152 3.30 2.82 -16.71
CA ALA A 152 2.75 1.89 -17.67
C ALA A 152 3.87 1.30 -18.52
N GLY A 153 3.58 0.19 -19.20
CA GLY A 153 4.50 -0.38 -20.17
C GLY A 153 3.76 -0.87 -21.39
N TYR A 154 4.43 -0.84 -22.54
CA TYR A 154 3.93 -1.48 -23.74
C TYR A 154 5.01 -2.41 -24.31
N PHE A 155 4.53 -3.52 -24.84
CA PHE A 155 5.36 -4.49 -25.53
C PHE A 155 5.71 -3.96 -26.92
N GLY A 156 7.01 -3.97 -27.26
CA GLY A 156 7.49 -3.61 -28.59
C GLY A 156 7.56 -4.83 -29.50
N LYS A 157 8.49 -5.75 -29.22
CA LYS A 157 8.79 -6.92 -30.07
C LYS A 157 9.49 -8.02 -29.30
N TRP A 158 9.54 -9.21 -29.90
CA TRP A 158 10.39 -10.31 -29.46
C TRP A 158 11.74 -10.25 -30.18
N GLU A 159 12.82 -10.51 -29.45
CA GLU A 159 14.17 -10.64 -29.99
C GLU A 159 14.79 -11.95 -29.52
N ASN A 160 15.49 -12.66 -30.41
CA ASN A 160 16.27 -13.84 -30.06
C ASN A 160 17.75 -13.45 -30.00
N LYS A 161 18.38 -13.64 -28.84
CA LYS A 161 19.79 -13.37 -28.58
C LYS A 161 20.40 -14.57 -27.85
N ASP A 162 21.50 -15.10 -28.36
CA ASP A 162 22.24 -16.22 -27.75
C ASP A 162 21.37 -17.45 -27.41
N GLY A 163 20.45 -17.79 -28.31
CA GLY A 163 19.53 -18.93 -28.12
C GLY A 163 18.41 -18.68 -27.10
N LYS A 164 18.23 -17.44 -26.65
CA LYS A 164 17.22 -17.04 -25.68
C LYS A 164 16.33 -15.92 -26.22
N THR A 165 15.03 -16.03 -25.97
CA THR A 165 14.04 -15.05 -26.40
C THR A 165 13.81 -13.99 -25.32
N TYR A 166 13.94 -12.73 -25.71
CA TYR A 166 13.70 -11.55 -24.87
C TYR A 166 12.54 -10.74 -25.45
N ALA A 167 11.71 -10.19 -24.57
CA ALA A 167 10.74 -9.17 -24.91
C ALA A 167 11.38 -7.79 -24.78
N TRP A 168 11.30 -6.98 -25.83
CA TRP A 168 11.61 -5.56 -25.73
C TRP A 168 10.38 -4.81 -25.21
N VAL A 169 10.51 -4.25 -24.02
CA VAL A 169 9.44 -3.55 -23.31
C VAL A 169 9.84 -2.10 -23.08
N HIS A 170 8.91 -1.20 -23.40
CA HIS A 170 9.03 0.22 -23.11
C HIS A 170 8.22 0.56 -21.86
N LEU A 171 8.87 1.08 -20.85
CA LEU A 171 8.25 1.63 -19.66
C LEU A 171 8.14 3.14 -19.78
N TYR A 172 6.98 3.68 -19.43
CA TYR A 172 6.71 5.10 -19.50
C TYR A 172 5.88 5.57 -18.31
N SER A 173 6.13 6.81 -17.91
CA SER A 173 5.33 7.51 -16.91
C SER A 173 4.07 8.05 -17.58
N VAL A 174 2.92 7.58 -17.12
CA VAL A 174 1.60 8.03 -17.60
C VAL A 174 1.47 9.54 -17.43
N ALA A 175 1.88 10.07 -16.27
CA ALA A 175 1.83 11.50 -15.99
C ALA A 175 2.72 12.34 -16.93
N ALA A 176 3.89 11.82 -17.32
CA ALA A 176 4.76 12.54 -18.25
C ALA A 176 4.23 12.49 -19.70
N ALA A 177 3.64 11.37 -20.11
CA ALA A 177 2.99 11.22 -21.41
C ALA A 177 1.76 12.15 -21.54
N SER A 178 0.92 12.23 -20.50
CA SER A 178 -0.26 13.10 -20.50
C SER A 178 0.05 14.60 -20.57
N ASN A 179 1.28 15.01 -20.25
CA ASN A 179 1.75 16.40 -20.35
C ASN A 179 2.47 16.69 -21.68
N GLY A 180 2.32 15.83 -22.69
CA GLY A 180 2.88 16.04 -24.04
C GLY A 180 4.35 15.65 -24.19
N GLY A 181 4.96 15.04 -23.17
CA GLY A 181 6.30 14.43 -23.28
C GLY A 181 6.24 13.00 -23.82
N SER A 182 7.38 12.43 -24.20
CA SER A 182 7.44 11.01 -24.58
C SER A 182 7.09 10.07 -23.42
N GLY A 183 7.24 10.55 -22.19
CA GLY A 183 7.02 9.80 -20.97
C GLY A 183 7.95 8.60 -20.77
N THR A 184 8.87 8.33 -21.69
CA THR A 184 9.76 7.17 -21.63
C THR A 184 10.64 7.23 -20.38
N VAL A 185 10.55 6.18 -19.57
CA VAL A 185 11.30 6.03 -18.32
C VAL A 185 12.42 5.02 -18.51
N CYS A 186 12.14 3.91 -19.19
CA CYS A 186 13.14 2.87 -19.43
C CYS A 186 12.74 2.00 -20.62
N ASN A 187 13.73 1.47 -21.34
CA ASN A 187 13.54 0.37 -22.28
C ASN A 187 14.27 -0.84 -21.72
N ILE A 188 13.58 -1.97 -21.59
CA ILE A 188 14.12 -3.17 -20.94
C ILE A 188 13.89 -4.35 -21.87
N GLU A 189 14.93 -5.14 -22.07
CA GLU A 189 14.81 -6.47 -22.68
C GLU A 189 14.72 -7.50 -21.59
N ILE A 190 13.62 -8.25 -21.52
CA ILE A 190 13.38 -9.21 -20.45
C ILE A 190 12.94 -10.58 -20.97
N ALA A 191 13.56 -11.63 -20.48
CA ALA A 191 13.19 -13.01 -20.78
C ALA A 191 12.18 -13.55 -19.77
N LYS A 192 11.56 -14.69 -20.09
CA LYS A 192 10.56 -15.38 -19.24
C LYS A 192 11.06 -15.65 -17.82
N ASP A 193 12.35 -15.92 -17.67
CA ASP A 193 12.98 -16.22 -16.37
C ASP A 193 13.34 -14.96 -15.56
N GLY A 194 12.99 -13.76 -16.06
CA GLY A 194 13.28 -12.49 -15.41
C GLY A 194 14.70 -11.98 -15.62
N SER A 195 15.53 -12.69 -16.39
CA SER A 195 16.83 -12.16 -16.80
C SER A 195 16.67 -11.06 -17.84
N THR A 196 17.59 -10.11 -17.81
CA THR A 196 17.60 -8.96 -18.71
C THR A 196 18.94 -8.85 -19.42
N ILE A 197 18.90 -8.40 -20.67
CA ILE A 197 20.08 -7.88 -21.34
C ILE A 197 19.95 -6.36 -21.29
N THR A 198 20.72 -5.73 -20.41
CA THR A 198 20.90 -4.27 -20.48
C THR A 198 21.87 -3.95 -21.61
N PRO A 199 21.55 -3.02 -22.53
CA PRO A 199 22.57 -2.18 -23.12
C PRO A 199 23.14 -1.18 -22.10
#